data_AF-E3RNV5-F1
#
_entry.id   AF-E3RNV5-F1
#
_cell.length_a   1.000
_cell.length_b   1.000
_cell.length_c   1.000
_cell.angle_alpha   90.00
_cell.angle_beta   90.00
_cell.angle_gamma   90.00
#
_symmetry.space_group_name_H-M   'P 1'
#
loop_
_entity.id
_entity.type
_entity.pdbx_description
1 polymer ?
#
loop_
_entity_poly.entity_id
_entity_poly.type
_entity_poly.pdbx_seq_one_letter_code
_entity_poly.pdbx_strand_id
1 'polypeptide(L)'
;MPIPDSTYSGFLSLPTEIRCHIYDYLLSEPQAVTVSAGYLTCSGNRILDTARNREIPGLPTSLTPVARRGHDKSLLAFATPPTIPIDHGRENVDDDAGEKLGFPAPVALLLTSHLINDEMADCMRRRKRLAEARSKTDADGVIQDDANDKEGLTLYVSYPYGVLVLKSLYPYLLKQARRVYVSGYYTPPGETEPLDTNNGESLTPDSSLATTSFNTPASGPSPTLVRPSSNSARRPARPGQASNPAPRPRLRVSDMRLPSEIRQMNQIRALFPSFSSSTSEHAPAALADLILTVFSKNPTPLTKFTARILFPGENTYGSVWGDDNSPVTHILRNMSGGKIDMKVLRGALGTGLRLTARPKRDTRIVSTSWVNWKKGLVPRGRRGNNWVEGKLGTEDLDTFLVGDWNGA
;
A
#
# COMPACT_ATOMS: atom_id res chain seq x y z
N MET A 1 38.43 37.85 37.61
CA MET A 1 38.03 36.46 37.33
C MET A 1 37.48 36.41 35.92
N PRO A 2 38.04 35.59 35.01
CA PRO A 2 37.52 35.47 33.66
C PRO A 2 36.21 34.66 33.70
N ILE A 3 35.16 35.21 33.11
CA ILE A 3 33.89 34.53 32.88
C ILE A 3 34.19 33.41 31.86
N PRO A 4 33.77 32.15 32.08
CA PRO A 4 33.98 31.12 31.08
C PRO A 4 33.22 31.49 29.80
N ASP A 5 33.92 31.49 28.66
CA ASP A 5 33.41 31.66 27.30
C ASP A 5 32.46 30.50 26.87
N SER A 6 31.42 30.22 27.65
CA SER A 6 30.54 29.05 27.45
C SER A 6 29.36 29.32 26.52
N THR A 7 29.34 30.44 25.80
CA THR A 7 28.22 30.85 24.92
C THR A 7 28.64 31.11 23.49
N TYR A 8 29.87 30.75 23.10
CA TYR A 8 30.29 30.83 21.71
C TYR A 8 29.66 29.68 20.90
N SER A 9 28.61 29.98 20.14
CA SER A 9 28.08 29.07 19.14
C SER A 9 28.79 29.32 17.81
N GLY A 10 29.67 28.39 17.42
CA GLY A 10 30.40 28.45 16.14
C GLY A 10 29.48 28.47 14.91
N PHE A 11 28.23 28.02 15.05
CA PHE A 11 27.23 28.14 14.00
C PHE A 11 26.61 29.54 13.94
N LEU A 12 26.34 30.17 15.08
CA LEU A 12 25.78 31.52 15.14
C LEU A 12 26.80 32.61 14.82
N SER A 13 28.10 32.33 14.95
CA SER A 13 29.17 33.22 14.51
C SER A 13 29.33 33.28 12.98
N LEU A 14 28.71 32.37 12.23
CA LEU A 14 28.73 32.42 10.77
C LEU A 14 27.85 33.56 10.24
N PRO A 15 28.26 34.23 9.14
CA PRO A 15 27.40 35.14 8.41
C PRO A 15 26.07 34.48 8.01
N THR A 16 25.00 35.27 7.99
CA THR A 16 23.65 34.83 7.67
C THR A 16 23.54 34.16 6.30
N GLU A 17 24.36 34.58 5.34
CA GLU A 17 24.43 34.02 4.00
C GLU A 17 24.93 32.57 4.03
N ILE A 18 25.96 32.30 4.84
CA ILE A 18 26.51 30.95 5.00
C ILE A 18 25.50 30.06 5.72
N ARG A 19 24.84 30.57 6.77
CA ARG A 19 23.76 29.83 7.45
C ARG A 19 22.62 29.48 6.49
N CYS A 20 22.17 30.44 5.67
CA CYS A 20 21.16 30.20 4.64
C CYS A 20 21.57 29.11 3.66
N HIS A 21 22.83 29.11 3.20
CA HIS A 21 23.35 28.05 2.34
C HIS A 21 23.38 26.68 3.02
N ILE A 22 23.71 26.63 4.31
CA ILE A 22 23.66 25.38 5.10
C ILE A 22 22.21 24.89 5.21
N TYR A 23 21.24 25.78 5.49
CA TYR A 23 19.83 25.40 5.51
C TYR A 23 19.35 24.88 4.16
N ASP A 24 19.74 25.53 3.06
CA ASP A 24 19.38 25.09 1.71
C ASP A 24 19.92 23.71 1.39
N TYR A 25 21.16 23.41 1.80
CA TYR A 25 21.76 22.09 1.68
C TYR A 25 20.97 21.05 2.47
N LEU A 26 20.71 21.31 3.76
CA LEU A 26 19.99 20.38 4.63
C LEU A 26 18.54 20.13 4.18
N LEU A 27 17.88 21.15 3.62
CA LEU A 27 16.53 21.01 3.07
C LEU A 27 16.51 20.29 1.71
N SER A 28 17.61 20.36 0.94
CA SER A 28 17.77 19.63 -0.31
C SER A 28 18.14 18.16 -0.12
N GLU A 29 18.63 17.78 1.05
CA GLU A 29 19.11 16.43 1.32
C GLU A 29 17.95 15.41 1.25
N PRO A 30 18.06 14.36 0.41
CA PRO A 30 17.03 13.34 0.32
C PRO A 30 17.08 12.46 1.57
N GLN A 31 16.05 12.54 2.40
CA GLN A 31 15.94 11.72 3.60
C GLN A 31 14.93 10.61 3.36
N ALA A 32 15.40 9.37 3.35
CA ALA A 32 14.54 8.19 3.30
C ALA A 32 14.49 7.54 4.68
N VAL A 33 13.31 7.09 5.11
CA VAL A 33 13.14 6.29 6.32
C VAL A 33 12.22 5.12 6.00
N THR A 34 12.64 3.92 6.41
CA THR A 34 11.84 2.70 6.26
C THR A 34 11.37 2.24 7.63
N VAL A 35 10.06 2.09 7.80
CA VAL A 35 9.41 1.65 9.03
C VAL A 35 8.69 0.34 8.78
N SER A 36 9.06 -0.70 9.51
CA SER A 36 8.50 -2.04 9.38
C SER A 36 8.52 -2.78 10.72
N ALA A 37 8.13 -4.04 10.71
CA ALA A 37 8.33 -4.97 11.82
C ALA A 37 8.85 -6.30 11.26
N GLY A 38 9.77 -6.94 11.98
CA GLY A 38 10.42 -8.17 11.55
C GLY A 38 10.55 -9.20 12.66
N TYR A 39 10.76 -10.45 12.28
CA TYR A 39 10.99 -11.52 13.23
C TYR A 39 12.38 -11.39 13.84
N LEU A 40 12.46 -11.47 15.16
CA LEU A 40 13.73 -11.49 15.86
C LEU A 40 14.35 -12.88 15.72
N THR A 41 15.60 -12.97 15.29
CA THR A 41 16.33 -14.24 15.16
C THR A 41 17.60 -14.22 16.01
N CYS A 42 17.84 -15.30 16.75
CA CYS A 42 19.10 -15.54 17.46
C CYS A 42 19.62 -16.89 17.01
N SER A 43 20.82 -16.91 16.46
CA SER A 43 21.47 -18.09 15.89
C SER A 43 20.57 -18.87 14.91
N GLY A 44 19.81 -18.13 14.09
CA GLY A 44 18.87 -18.67 13.10
C GLY A 44 17.49 -19.07 13.65
N ASN A 45 17.29 -19.07 14.97
CA ASN A 45 16.02 -19.41 15.61
C ASN A 45 15.17 -18.17 15.88
N ARG A 46 13.86 -18.26 15.64
CA ARG A 46 12.94 -17.14 15.92
C ARG A 46 12.68 -17.02 17.43
N ILE A 47 12.84 -15.81 17.96
CA ILE A 47 12.64 -15.50 19.37
C ILE A 47 11.50 -14.49 19.55
N LEU A 48 10.85 -14.53 20.71
CA LEU A 48 9.85 -13.56 21.12
C LEU A 48 10.51 -12.31 21.69
N ASP A 49 10.03 -11.16 21.25
CA ASP A 49 10.51 -9.85 21.69
C ASP A 49 9.93 -9.49 23.06
N THR A 50 10.58 -9.99 24.11
CA THR A 50 10.22 -9.76 25.51
C THR A 50 10.89 -8.53 26.11
N ALA A 51 11.78 -7.86 25.38
CA ALA A 51 12.57 -6.73 25.86
C ALA A 51 11.98 -5.35 25.47
N ARG A 52 10.75 -5.29 24.96
CA ARG A 52 10.14 -4.03 24.50
C ARG A 52 9.92 -3.06 25.66
N ASN A 53 10.59 -1.92 25.61
CA ASN A 53 10.36 -0.79 26.54
C ASN A 53 9.00 -0.09 26.33
N ARG A 54 8.39 -0.22 25.15
CA ARG A 54 7.08 0.36 24.82
C ARG A 54 6.21 -0.66 24.11
N GLU A 55 5.02 -0.90 24.66
CA GLU A 55 4.00 -1.71 24.02
C GLU A 55 3.39 -0.96 22.84
N ILE A 56 3.20 -1.65 21.72
CA ILE A 56 2.59 -1.14 20.50
C ILE A 56 1.26 -1.89 20.32
N PRO A 57 0.10 -1.20 20.46
CA PRO A 57 -1.20 -1.84 20.32
C PRO A 57 -1.34 -2.54 18.95
N GLY A 58 -1.75 -3.81 18.97
CA GLY A 58 -1.94 -4.61 17.75
C GLY A 58 -0.68 -5.21 17.13
N LEU A 59 0.53 -4.96 17.68
CA LEU A 59 1.77 -5.58 17.20
C LEU A 59 2.05 -6.89 17.97
N PRO A 60 2.13 -8.04 17.30
CA PRO A 60 2.48 -9.30 17.96
C PRO A 60 3.84 -9.27 18.65
N THR A 61 3.98 -10.00 19.76
CA THR A 61 5.25 -10.16 20.50
C THR A 61 6.30 -10.92 19.71
N SER A 62 5.93 -11.59 18.62
CA SER A 62 6.85 -12.26 17.70
C SER A 62 7.57 -11.31 16.73
N LEU A 63 7.10 -10.07 16.58
CA LEU A 63 7.56 -9.11 15.56
C LEU A 63 8.12 -7.83 16.17
N THR A 64 9.44 -7.66 16.17
CA THR A 64 10.10 -6.46 16.70
C THR A 64 9.91 -5.25 15.78
N PRO A 65 9.55 -4.09 16.34
CA PRO A 65 9.47 -2.85 15.56
C PRO A 65 10.85 -2.44 15.03
N VAL A 66 10.94 -2.10 13.74
CA VAL A 66 12.18 -1.66 13.10
C VAL A 66 11.95 -0.36 12.36
N ALA A 67 12.88 0.56 12.52
CA ALA A 67 12.87 1.80 11.78
C ALA A 67 14.31 2.16 11.40
N ARG A 68 14.61 2.18 10.10
CA ARG A 68 15.96 2.41 9.55
C ARG A 68 16.00 3.70 8.72
N ARG A 69 17.12 4.40 8.79
CA ARG A 69 17.46 5.47 7.84
C ARG A 69 17.82 4.83 6.50
N GLY A 70 17.36 5.42 5.40
CA GLY A 70 17.46 4.86 4.07
C GLY A 70 16.23 4.08 3.61
N HIS A 71 16.19 3.79 2.31
CA HIS A 71 15.20 2.90 1.71
C HIS A 71 15.72 1.46 1.77
N ASP A 72 15.14 0.65 2.64
CA ASP A 72 15.50 -0.76 2.80
C ASP A 72 14.45 -1.66 2.17
N LYS A 73 14.77 -2.19 0.98
CA LYS A 73 13.88 -3.09 0.23
C LYS A 73 13.63 -4.40 0.97
N SER A 74 14.59 -4.88 1.77
CA SER A 74 14.47 -6.15 2.49
C SER A 74 13.41 -6.11 3.60
N LEU A 75 13.19 -4.92 4.19
CA LEU A 75 12.16 -4.71 5.22
C LEU A 75 10.74 -4.58 4.65
N LEU A 76 10.62 -4.36 3.34
CA LEU A 76 9.36 -4.23 2.62
C LEU A 76 9.05 -5.47 1.77
N ALA A 77 10.06 -6.33 1.54
CA ALA A 77 9.93 -7.59 0.84
C ALA A 77 9.07 -8.56 1.66
N PHE A 78 8.29 -9.36 0.95
CA PHE A 78 7.33 -10.26 1.57
C PHE A 78 7.72 -11.73 1.36
N ALA A 79 8.26 -12.11 0.19
CA ALA A 79 8.69 -13.49 -0.05
C ALA A 79 9.82 -13.91 0.90
N THR A 80 10.61 -12.96 1.38
CA THR A 80 11.58 -13.14 2.45
C THR A 80 11.15 -12.28 3.64
N PRO A 81 10.49 -12.85 4.67
CA PRO A 81 10.04 -12.06 5.80
C PRO A 81 11.26 -11.41 6.48
N PRO A 82 11.18 -10.13 6.88
CA PRO A 82 12.29 -9.44 7.48
C PRO A 82 12.70 -10.14 8.78
N THR A 83 13.98 -10.50 8.86
CA THR A 83 14.59 -11.10 10.06
C THR A 83 15.64 -10.15 10.62
N ILE A 84 15.67 -10.03 11.94
CA ILE A 84 16.56 -9.14 12.67
C ILE A 84 17.46 -10.01 13.55
N PRO A 85 18.72 -10.23 13.15
CA PRO A 85 19.63 -11.04 13.95
C PRO A 85 20.04 -10.30 15.24
N ILE A 86 19.87 -10.94 16.39
CA ILE A 86 20.36 -10.45 17.70
C ILE A 86 21.88 -10.64 17.81
N ASP A 87 22.42 -11.67 17.15
CA ASP A 87 23.80 -12.15 17.31
C ASP A 87 24.86 -11.10 16.94
N HIS A 88 24.50 -10.07 16.16
CA HIS A 88 25.38 -8.95 15.80
C HIS A 88 25.19 -7.73 16.71
N GLY A 89 24.94 -7.94 18.00
CA GLY A 89 24.76 -6.87 18.98
C GLY A 89 25.99 -6.01 19.29
N ARG A 90 27.08 -6.03 18.50
CA ARG A 90 28.29 -5.23 18.82
C ARG A 90 29.34 -4.96 17.74
N GLU A 91 29.19 -5.38 16.47
CA GLU A 91 30.31 -5.29 15.50
C GLU A 91 30.21 -4.20 14.42
N ASN A 92 29.21 -3.32 14.44
CA ASN A 92 29.21 -2.09 13.64
C ASN A 92 29.18 -0.87 14.58
N VAL A 93 30.36 -0.52 15.12
CA VAL A 93 30.57 0.54 16.13
C VAL A 93 30.57 1.95 15.53
N ASP A 94 30.27 2.13 14.24
CA ASP A 94 30.13 3.46 13.62
C ASP A 94 28.69 3.97 13.52
N ASP A 95 27.69 3.18 13.92
CA ASP A 95 26.26 3.54 13.91
C ASP A 95 25.70 3.62 15.34
N ASP A 96 26.44 4.28 16.24
CA ASP A 96 26.07 4.62 17.63
C ASP A 96 24.94 5.68 17.68
N ALA A 97 23.85 5.41 16.97
CA ALA A 97 22.56 6.09 17.04
C ALA A 97 21.52 5.08 17.54
N GLY A 98 21.75 4.57 18.75
CA GLY A 98 20.92 3.54 19.39
C GLY A 98 19.42 3.85 19.36
N GLU A 99 18.66 2.89 18.81
CA GLU A 99 17.23 2.61 19.02
C GLU A 99 16.17 3.66 18.66
N LYS A 100 16.54 4.91 18.39
CA LYS A 100 15.59 5.96 17.97
C LYS A 100 16.09 6.60 16.69
N LEU A 101 15.22 6.69 15.68
CA LEU A 101 15.38 7.61 14.55
C LEU A 101 15.53 9.03 15.12
N GLY A 102 16.76 9.44 15.46
CA GLY A 102 17.04 10.79 15.94
C GLY A 102 16.43 11.81 14.98
N PHE A 103 16.11 13.00 15.49
CA PHE A 103 15.45 14.03 14.68
C PHE A 103 16.22 14.26 13.37
N PRO A 104 15.51 14.39 12.23
CA PRO A 104 16.14 14.85 11.00
C PRO A 104 16.90 16.15 11.24
N ALA A 105 18.04 16.33 10.57
CA ALA A 105 18.90 17.51 10.78
C ALA A 105 18.13 18.86 10.70
N PRO A 106 17.18 19.07 9.76
CA PRO A 106 16.36 20.29 9.75
C PRO A 106 15.54 20.47 11.04
N VAL A 107 14.98 19.39 11.57
CA VAL A 107 14.14 19.42 12.77
C VAL A 107 14.97 19.66 14.02
N ALA A 108 16.14 19.01 14.10
CA ALA A 108 17.08 19.25 15.18
C ALA A 108 17.45 20.75 15.23
N LEU A 109 17.76 21.37 14.08
CA LEU A 109 18.09 22.80 13.99
C LEU A 109 16.93 23.70 14.43
N LEU A 110 15.70 23.44 13.97
CA LEU A 110 14.52 24.21 14.39
C LEU A 110 14.29 24.21 15.92
N LEU A 111 14.78 23.18 16.61
CA LEU A 111 14.65 23.04 18.07
C LEU A 111 15.82 23.65 18.85
N THR A 112 16.92 24.03 18.19
CA THR A 112 18.13 24.52 18.88
C THR A 112 18.03 25.98 19.35
N SER A 113 17.49 26.88 18.53
CA SER A 113 17.45 28.34 18.81
C SER A 113 16.32 29.03 18.07
N HIS A 114 15.74 30.07 18.68
CA HIS A 114 14.72 30.91 18.06
C HIS A 114 15.22 31.62 16.80
N LEU A 115 16.46 32.13 16.82
CA LEU A 115 17.05 32.80 15.65
C LEU A 115 17.17 31.85 14.46
N ILE A 116 17.68 30.63 14.72
CA ILE A 116 17.80 29.58 13.70
C ILE A 116 16.43 29.17 13.18
N ASN A 117 15.44 29.08 14.08
CA ASN A 117 14.07 28.75 13.73
C ASN A 117 13.47 29.79 12.78
N ASP A 118 13.58 31.08 13.11
CA ASP A 118 13.03 32.17 12.29
C ASP A 118 13.71 32.22 10.91
N GLU A 119 15.04 32.14 10.86
CA GLU A 119 15.80 32.12 9.60
C GLU A 119 15.46 30.91 8.73
N MET A 120 15.41 29.73 9.34
CA MET A 120 15.11 28.49 8.61
C MET A 120 13.64 28.45 8.19
N ALA A 121 12.72 28.97 8.99
CA ALA A 121 11.31 29.14 8.62
C ALA A 121 11.17 30.09 7.42
N ASP A 122 11.93 31.20 7.39
CA ASP A 122 11.98 32.10 6.25
C ASP A 122 12.58 31.46 5.01
N CYS A 123 13.67 30.71 5.16
CA CYS A 123 14.27 29.92 4.10
C CYS A 123 13.25 28.93 3.51
N MET A 124 12.55 28.17 4.36
CA MET A 124 11.49 27.24 3.95
C MET A 124 10.34 27.96 3.23
N ARG A 125 9.89 29.13 3.71
CA ARG A 125 8.85 29.95 3.07
C ARG A 125 9.29 30.44 1.69
N ARG A 126 10.52 30.93 1.57
CA ARG A 126 11.09 31.40 0.30
C ARG A 126 11.20 30.25 -0.70
N ARG A 127 11.74 29.11 -0.27
CA ARG A 127 11.87 27.91 -1.10
C ARG A 127 10.51 27.41 -1.58
N LYS A 128 9.50 27.43 -0.71
CA LYS A 128 8.12 27.07 -1.08
C LYS A 128 7.58 27.96 -2.20
N ARG A 129 7.73 29.29 -2.11
CA ARG A 129 7.29 30.22 -3.16
C ARG A 129 8.02 29.98 -4.49
N LEU A 130 9.32 29.70 -4.43
CA LEU A 130 10.11 29.37 -5.62
C LEU A 130 9.70 28.02 -6.24
N ALA A 131 9.42 27.02 -5.41
CA ALA A 131 8.94 25.72 -5.87
C ALA A 131 7.55 25.84 -6.50
N GLU A 132 6.63 26.60 -5.90
CA GLU A 132 5.31 26.90 -6.47
C GLU A 132 5.44 27.59 -7.84
N ALA A 133 6.33 28.59 -7.97
CA ALA A 133 6.56 29.28 -9.23
C ALA A 133 7.20 28.39 -10.32
N ARG A 134 7.98 27.37 -9.93
CA ARG A 134 8.60 26.40 -10.85
C ARG A 134 7.70 25.20 -11.15
N SER A 135 6.72 24.94 -10.29
CA SER A 135 5.91 23.74 -10.36
C SER A 135 5.03 23.73 -11.62
N LYS A 136 5.06 22.61 -12.34
CA LYS A 136 4.13 22.38 -13.44
C LYS A 136 2.83 21.85 -12.87
N THR A 137 1.73 22.39 -13.34
CA THR A 137 0.40 21.98 -12.90
C THR A 137 -0.27 21.19 -14.03
N ASP A 138 -0.88 20.06 -13.69
CA ASP A 138 -1.71 19.29 -14.62
C ASP A 138 -2.93 20.12 -15.10
N ALA A 139 -3.58 19.68 -16.18
CA ALA A 139 -4.85 20.25 -16.65
C ALA A 139 -5.91 20.34 -15.53
N ASP A 140 -5.83 19.45 -14.54
CA ASP A 140 -6.73 19.39 -13.38
C ASP A 140 -6.35 20.35 -12.23
N GLY A 141 -5.33 21.19 -12.40
CA GLY A 141 -4.91 22.14 -11.35
C GLY A 141 -4.09 21.49 -10.21
N VAL A 142 -3.47 20.33 -10.43
CA VAL A 142 -2.65 19.60 -9.43
C VAL A 142 -1.18 19.70 -9.79
N ILE A 143 -0.32 20.01 -8.80
CA ILE A 143 1.14 20.02 -8.98
C ILE A 143 1.60 18.64 -9.47
N GLN A 144 2.33 18.60 -10.59
CA GLN A 144 2.95 17.39 -11.12
C GLN A 144 4.01 16.89 -10.15
N ASP A 145 4.07 15.57 -9.97
CA ASP A 145 5.15 14.95 -9.21
C ASP A 145 6.38 14.87 -10.11
N ASP A 146 7.35 15.76 -9.87
CA ASP A 146 8.65 15.69 -10.52
C ASP A 146 9.41 14.49 -9.95
N ALA A 147 9.53 13.42 -10.74
CA ALA A 147 10.23 12.19 -10.34
C ALA A 147 11.70 12.42 -9.96
N ASN A 148 12.29 13.53 -10.42
CA ASN A 148 13.66 13.93 -10.11
C ASN A 148 13.76 14.78 -8.83
N ASP A 149 12.68 15.39 -8.36
CA ASP A 149 12.67 16.03 -7.06
C ASP A 149 12.76 14.90 -6.03
N LYS A 150 13.84 14.82 -5.26
CA LYS A 150 13.99 13.86 -4.14
C LYS A 150 14.08 14.59 -2.81
N GLU A 151 13.75 15.88 -2.79
CA GLU A 151 13.96 16.74 -1.65
C GLU A 151 13.02 16.40 -0.50
N GLY A 152 13.59 16.37 0.70
CA GLY A 152 12.88 16.18 1.97
C GLY A 152 12.58 14.72 2.32
N LEU A 153 11.71 14.55 3.30
CA LEU A 153 11.47 13.26 3.94
C LEU A 153 10.52 12.37 3.11
N THR A 154 11.03 11.21 2.74
CA THR A 154 10.30 10.10 2.11
C THR A 154 10.18 8.94 3.09
N LEU A 155 8.95 8.55 3.41
CA LEU A 155 8.65 7.42 4.28
C LEU A 155 8.25 6.20 3.46
N TYR A 156 8.84 5.05 3.79
CA TYR A 156 8.44 3.73 3.31
C TYR A 156 7.93 2.92 4.49
N VAL A 157 6.70 2.43 4.41
CA VAL A 157 5.98 1.85 5.55
C VAL A 157 5.38 0.51 5.15
N SER A 158 5.63 -0.53 5.92
CA SER A 158 4.96 -1.82 5.70
C SER A 158 3.54 -1.82 6.30
N TYR A 159 2.58 -2.41 5.59
CA TYR A 159 1.23 -2.64 6.09
C TYR A 159 1.02 -4.14 6.41
N PRO A 160 0.42 -4.48 7.57
CA PRO A 160 -0.16 -3.59 8.58
C PRO A 160 0.83 -3.13 9.67
N TYR A 161 1.92 -3.86 9.90
CA TYR A 161 2.73 -3.69 11.11
C TYR A 161 3.52 -2.38 11.16
N GLY A 162 4.17 -1.96 10.07
CA GLY A 162 4.88 -0.69 9.99
C GLY A 162 4.00 0.53 10.26
N VAL A 163 2.71 0.46 9.91
CA VAL A 163 1.74 1.53 10.20
C VAL A 163 1.48 1.65 11.71
N LEU A 164 1.35 0.52 12.42
CA LEU A 164 1.20 0.49 13.88
C LEU A 164 2.45 1.06 14.58
N VAL A 165 3.64 0.68 14.09
CA VAL A 165 4.92 1.16 14.60
C VAL A 165 5.07 2.66 14.37
N LEU A 166 4.77 3.15 13.18
CA LEU A 166 4.87 4.57 12.82
C LEU A 166 3.96 5.44 13.69
N LYS A 167 2.70 5.01 13.89
CA LYS A 167 1.74 5.71 14.75
C LYS A 167 2.22 5.79 16.21
N SER A 168 2.76 4.69 16.73
CA SER A 168 3.06 4.56 18.17
C SER A 168 4.42 5.15 18.55
N LEU A 169 5.44 5.01 17.69
CA LEU A 169 6.81 5.42 18.00
C LEU A 169 7.22 6.72 17.32
N TYR A 170 6.76 6.98 16.10
CA TYR A 170 7.29 8.07 15.26
C TYR A 170 6.21 8.96 14.60
N PRO A 171 5.18 9.42 15.32
CA PRO A 171 4.09 10.22 14.73
C PRO A 171 4.55 11.57 14.18
N TYR A 172 5.67 12.10 14.65
CA TYR A 172 6.23 13.38 14.19
C TYR A 172 6.74 13.32 12.74
N LEU A 173 7.18 12.15 12.27
CA LEU A 173 7.68 11.97 10.90
C LEU A 173 6.57 12.22 9.87
N LEU A 174 5.32 11.87 10.18
CA LEU A 174 4.18 12.06 9.29
C LEU A 174 3.90 13.53 8.99
N LYS A 175 4.13 14.43 9.96
CA LYS A 175 3.91 15.88 9.77
C LYS A 175 4.96 16.50 8.84
N GLN A 176 6.10 15.85 8.67
CA GLN A 176 7.24 16.35 7.91
C GLN A 176 7.42 15.62 6.58
N ALA A 177 6.79 14.45 6.43
CA ALA A 177 6.88 13.65 5.24
C ALA A 177 6.31 14.39 4.03
N ARG A 178 7.17 14.59 3.02
CA ARG A 178 6.75 15.03 1.69
C ARG A 178 6.16 13.88 0.91
N ARG A 179 6.70 12.67 1.09
CA ARG A 179 6.25 11.48 0.39
C ARG A 179 6.05 10.31 1.34
N VAL A 180 4.96 9.59 1.15
CA VAL A 180 4.64 8.41 1.96
C VAL A 180 4.27 7.26 1.03
N TYR A 181 5.01 6.16 1.15
CA TYR A 181 4.80 4.91 0.43
C TYR A 181 4.40 3.84 1.44
N VAL A 182 3.19 3.33 1.32
CA VAL A 182 2.69 2.21 2.12
C VAL A 182 2.68 0.97 1.24
N SER A 183 3.33 -0.11 1.65
CA SER A 183 3.36 -1.38 0.91
C SER A 183 3.01 -2.54 1.82
N GLY A 184 2.15 -3.44 1.39
CA GLY A 184 1.84 -4.63 2.18
C GLY A 184 0.74 -5.48 1.58
N TYR A 185 0.17 -6.34 2.40
CA TYR A 185 -0.93 -7.20 1.99
C TYR A 185 -2.11 -7.06 2.94
N TYR A 186 -3.29 -7.45 2.47
CA TYR A 186 -4.51 -7.53 3.27
C TYR A 186 -5.17 -8.86 3.05
N THR A 187 -5.24 -9.67 4.10
CA THR A 187 -6.10 -10.85 4.16
C THR A 187 -7.37 -10.46 4.91
N PRO A 188 -8.57 -10.61 4.30
CA PRO A 188 -9.80 -10.42 5.04
C PRO A 188 -9.81 -11.39 6.24
N PRO A 189 -10.36 -10.98 7.40
CA PRO A 189 -10.57 -11.90 8.50
C PRO A 189 -11.41 -13.06 7.96
N GLY A 190 -10.88 -14.27 8.03
CA GLY A 190 -11.62 -15.43 7.59
C GLY A 190 -12.92 -15.51 8.38
N GLU A 191 -14.05 -15.69 7.69
CA GLU A 191 -15.14 -16.45 8.26
C GLU A 191 -14.51 -17.78 8.69
N THR A 192 -14.22 -17.90 9.98
CA THR A 192 -14.02 -19.20 10.60
C THR A 192 -15.35 -19.92 10.41
N GLU A 193 -15.49 -20.64 9.30
CA GLU A 193 -16.32 -21.84 9.27
C GLU A 193 -15.90 -22.64 10.51
N PRO A 194 -16.78 -22.77 11.51
CA PRO A 194 -16.44 -23.54 12.69
C PRO A 194 -16.07 -24.94 12.20
N LEU A 195 -14.89 -25.41 12.59
CA LEU A 195 -14.55 -26.82 12.51
C LEU A 195 -15.61 -27.54 13.33
N ASP A 196 -16.57 -28.15 12.64
CA ASP A 196 -17.57 -29.05 13.21
C ASP A 196 -16.84 -30.15 13.97
N THR A 197 -16.70 -29.96 15.28
CA THR A 197 -16.53 -31.05 16.22
C THR A 197 -17.83 -31.83 16.22
N ASN A 198 -17.85 -32.85 15.36
CA ASN A 198 -18.81 -33.93 15.34
C ASN A 198 -19.17 -34.39 16.76
N ASN A 199 -20.46 -34.33 17.13
CA ASN A 199 -21.18 -35.35 17.90
C ASN A 199 -22.63 -34.90 18.19
N GLY A 200 -23.61 -35.72 17.77
CA GLY A 200 -24.92 -35.81 18.42
C GLY A 200 -26.14 -35.44 17.57
N GLU A 201 -26.67 -36.44 16.86
CA GLU A 201 -28.09 -36.68 16.53
C GLU A 201 -29.11 -35.53 16.73
N SER A 202 -29.64 -35.00 15.62
CA SER A 202 -31.03 -34.56 15.57
C SER A 202 -31.51 -34.55 14.11
N LEU A 203 -32.38 -35.51 13.80
CA LEU A 203 -33.12 -35.61 12.55
C LEU A 203 -34.25 -34.57 12.52
N THR A 204 -34.13 -33.48 11.76
CA THR A 204 -35.28 -32.77 11.16
C THR A 204 -34.81 -31.89 9.99
N PRO A 205 -35.46 -31.94 8.81
CA PRO A 205 -35.17 -31.03 7.71
C PRO A 205 -36.10 -29.82 7.78
N ASP A 206 -35.58 -28.63 8.10
CA ASP A 206 -36.31 -27.38 7.88
C ASP A 206 -35.63 -26.56 6.80
N SER A 207 -36.25 -26.60 5.63
CA SER A 207 -36.11 -25.65 4.55
C SER A 207 -36.55 -24.24 4.97
N SER A 208 -35.73 -23.21 4.71
CA SER A 208 -36.16 -22.04 3.93
C SER A 208 -35.09 -20.95 3.79
N LEU A 209 -34.69 -20.79 2.53
CA LEU A 209 -34.64 -19.54 1.75
C LEU A 209 -33.67 -18.41 2.15
N ALA A 210 -32.60 -18.39 1.37
CA ALA A 210 -31.70 -17.28 1.06
C ALA A 210 -32.40 -15.92 0.93
N THR A 211 -31.88 -14.95 1.67
CA THR A 211 -32.15 -13.52 1.49
C THR A 211 -31.23 -12.99 0.38
N THR A 212 -31.74 -12.90 -0.84
CA THR A 212 -31.04 -12.19 -1.93
C THR A 212 -31.31 -10.69 -1.83
N SER A 213 -30.33 -9.91 -1.39
CA SER A 213 -30.36 -8.45 -1.46
C SER A 213 -29.66 -7.96 -2.73
N PHE A 214 -30.43 -7.61 -3.76
CA PHE A 214 -29.96 -6.78 -4.87
C PHE A 214 -30.94 -5.62 -5.06
N ASN A 215 -30.52 -4.43 -4.63
CA ASN A 215 -31.16 -3.16 -4.97
C ASN A 215 -30.69 -2.75 -6.37
N THR A 216 -31.59 -2.83 -7.35
CA THR A 216 -31.52 -2.05 -8.59
C THR A 216 -32.83 -1.28 -8.74
N PRO A 217 -32.82 0.05 -8.95
CA PRO A 217 -34.04 0.83 -9.06
C PRO A 217 -34.72 0.61 -10.42
N ALA A 218 -36.03 0.42 -10.37
CA ALA A 218 -36.93 0.39 -11.51
C ALA A 218 -37.36 1.81 -11.91
N SER A 219 -37.41 2.11 -13.22
CA SER A 219 -38.67 2.43 -13.95
C SER A 219 -38.46 3.31 -15.19
N GLY A 220 -38.94 2.80 -16.34
CA GLY A 220 -39.62 3.58 -17.40
C GLY A 220 -38.86 3.81 -18.72
N PRO A 221 -39.58 4.08 -19.82
CA PRO A 221 -40.47 3.13 -20.50
C PRO A 221 -40.04 2.86 -21.96
N SER A 222 -40.48 1.72 -22.49
CA SER A 222 -40.28 1.24 -23.86
C SER A 222 -40.77 2.23 -24.94
N PRO A 223 -40.07 2.34 -26.08
CA PRO A 223 -40.70 2.68 -27.34
C PRO A 223 -40.74 1.46 -28.26
N THR A 224 -41.96 1.00 -28.52
CA THR A 224 -42.35 0.30 -29.74
C THR A 224 -41.89 1.09 -30.96
N LEU A 225 -41.05 0.48 -31.81
CA LEU A 225 -40.83 0.97 -33.17
C LEU A 225 -41.18 -0.11 -34.19
N VAL A 226 -42.28 0.14 -34.88
CA VAL A 226 -42.74 -0.49 -36.11
C VAL A 226 -41.64 -0.35 -37.17
N ARG A 227 -41.21 -1.47 -37.77
CA ARG A 227 -40.32 -1.46 -38.93
C ARG A 227 -41.09 -1.93 -40.16
N PRO A 228 -41.19 -1.11 -41.23
CA PRO A 228 -41.88 -1.51 -42.44
C PRO A 228 -41.02 -2.45 -43.29
N SER A 229 -41.73 -3.28 -44.05
CA SER A 229 -41.23 -4.21 -45.05
C SER A 229 -40.47 -3.51 -46.17
N SER A 230 -39.38 -4.10 -46.61
CA SER A 230 -38.97 -4.02 -48.02
C SER A 230 -38.39 -5.35 -48.48
N ASN A 231 -38.98 -5.84 -49.57
CA ASN A 231 -38.60 -7.02 -50.33
C ASN A 231 -37.20 -6.85 -50.94
N SER A 232 -36.40 -7.92 -50.97
CA SER A 232 -35.77 -8.35 -52.22
C SER A 232 -35.18 -9.76 -52.16
N ALA A 233 -35.41 -10.47 -53.26
CA ALA A 233 -34.62 -11.55 -53.83
C ALA A 233 -34.62 -12.94 -53.15
N ARG A 234 -35.57 -13.75 -53.64
CA ARG A 234 -35.51 -15.22 -53.77
C ARG A 234 -34.12 -15.71 -54.23
N ARG A 235 -33.58 -16.70 -53.52
CA ARG A 235 -32.74 -17.76 -54.10
C ARG A 235 -33.13 -19.12 -53.52
N PRO A 236 -33.16 -20.19 -54.34
CA PRO A 236 -33.81 -21.44 -54.00
C PRO A 236 -32.94 -22.36 -53.13
N ALA A 237 -33.65 -23.23 -52.41
CA ALA A 237 -33.14 -24.20 -51.46
C ALA A 237 -32.18 -25.23 -52.08
N ARG A 238 -31.12 -25.55 -51.33
CA ARG A 238 -30.26 -26.71 -51.55
C ARG A 238 -30.56 -27.71 -50.42
N PRO A 239 -31.04 -28.94 -50.70
CA PRO A 239 -31.36 -29.92 -49.68
C PRO A 239 -30.09 -30.66 -49.25
N GLY A 240 -29.86 -30.75 -47.93
CA GLY A 240 -28.74 -31.51 -47.37
C GLY A 240 -28.13 -30.84 -46.14
N GLN A 241 -28.94 -30.57 -45.12
CA GLN A 241 -28.43 -30.15 -43.81
C GLN A 241 -28.92 -31.15 -42.77
N ALA A 242 -27.96 -31.83 -42.14
CA ALA A 242 -28.18 -32.66 -40.97
C ALA A 242 -28.83 -31.81 -39.87
N SER A 243 -29.84 -32.38 -39.23
CA SER A 243 -30.53 -31.82 -38.07
C SER A 243 -29.53 -31.54 -36.94
N ASN A 244 -29.33 -30.26 -36.62
CA ASN A 244 -28.69 -29.86 -35.36
C ASN A 244 -29.62 -30.23 -34.20
N PRO A 245 -29.21 -31.06 -33.22
CA PRO A 245 -29.99 -31.23 -32.01
C PRO A 245 -29.86 -29.97 -31.13
N ALA A 246 -30.97 -29.56 -30.53
CA ALA A 246 -31.06 -28.44 -29.60
C ALA A 246 -30.01 -28.54 -28.47
N PRO A 247 -29.52 -27.41 -27.93
CA PRO A 247 -28.51 -27.43 -26.87
C PRO A 247 -29.15 -27.98 -25.58
N ARG A 248 -28.70 -29.17 -25.17
CA ARG A 248 -29.06 -29.73 -23.86
C ARG A 248 -28.56 -28.80 -22.76
N PRO A 249 -29.35 -28.51 -21.71
CA PRO A 249 -28.87 -27.77 -20.56
C PRO A 249 -27.75 -28.58 -19.90
N ARG A 250 -26.51 -28.11 -20.03
CA ARG A 250 -25.38 -28.65 -19.27
C ARG A 250 -25.58 -28.25 -17.82
N LEU A 251 -26.04 -29.19 -17.01
CA LEU A 251 -25.90 -29.12 -15.56
C LEU A 251 -24.40 -28.92 -15.27
N ARG A 252 -24.01 -27.71 -14.85
CA ARG A 252 -22.67 -27.46 -14.31
C ARG A 252 -22.64 -28.16 -12.96
N VAL A 253 -22.08 -29.37 -12.94
CA VAL A 253 -21.66 -30.02 -11.70
C VAL A 253 -20.67 -29.08 -11.03
N SER A 254 -21.00 -28.70 -9.80
CA SER A 254 -20.28 -27.76 -8.96
C SER A 254 -18.78 -28.05 -8.91
N ASP A 255 -17.98 -27.00 -9.13
CA ASP A 255 -16.57 -26.78 -8.78
C ASP A 255 -15.81 -27.95 -8.12
N MET A 256 -15.42 -28.95 -8.90
CA MET A 256 -14.28 -29.80 -8.56
C MET A 256 -13.01 -28.99 -8.82
N ARG A 257 -12.54 -28.26 -7.79
CA ARG A 257 -11.25 -27.55 -7.84
C ARG A 257 -10.13 -28.54 -8.17
N LEU A 258 -9.26 -28.20 -9.13
CA LEU A 258 -8.17 -29.09 -9.48
C LEU A 258 -7.17 -29.21 -8.31
N PRO A 259 -6.55 -30.39 -8.08
CA PRO A 259 -5.53 -30.55 -7.05
C PRO A 259 -4.37 -29.56 -7.15
N SER A 260 -4.08 -29.04 -8.35
CA SER A 260 -3.08 -27.99 -8.58
C SER A 260 -3.50 -26.64 -8.00
N GLU A 261 -4.77 -26.28 -8.10
CA GLU A 261 -5.33 -25.03 -7.58
C GLU A 261 -5.36 -25.06 -6.05
N ILE A 262 -5.72 -26.21 -5.47
CA ILE A 262 -5.69 -26.42 -4.01
C ILE A 262 -4.26 -26.27 -3.46
N ARG A 263 -3.26 -26.84 -4.14
CA ARG A 263 -1.84 -26.68 -3.73
C ARG A 263 -1.37 -25.24 -3.83
N GLN A 264 -1.76 -24.52 -4.89
CA GLN A 264 -1.40 -23.10 -5.05
C GLN A 264 -2.08 -22.22 -4.00
N MET A 265 -3.37 -22.45 -3.70
CA MET A 265 -4.07 -21.75 -2.62
C MET A 265 -3.42 -21.99 -1.26
N ASN A 266 -3.00 -23.22 -0.96
CA ASN A 266 -2.32 -23.55 0.30
C ASN A 266 -0.95 -22.88 0.39
N GLN A 267 -0.20 -22.78 -0.72
CA GLN A 267 1.04 -22.02 -0.77
C GLN A 267 0.82 -20.53 -0.54
N ILE A 268 -0.21 -19.94 -1.16
CA ILE A 268 -0.57 -18.53 -0.96
C ILE A 268 -0.97 -18.28 0.50
N ARG A 269 -1.78 -19.16 1.12
CA ARG A 269 -2.14 -19.03 2.54
C ARG A 269 -0.96 -19.20 3.48
N ALA A 270 -0.01 -20.07 3.15
CA ALA A 270 1.22 -20.24 3.93
C ALA A 270 2.14 -19.03 3.83
N LEU A 271 2.20 -18.40 2.65
CA LEU A 271 2.95 -17.17 2.46
C LEU A 271 2.27 -15.99 3.16
N PHE A 272 0.95 -15.82 2.98
CA PHE A 272 0.14 -14.71 3.50
C PHE A 272 -0.75 -15.18 4.67
N PRO A 273 -0.21 -15.28 5.90
CA PRO A 273 -1.01 -15.64 7.06
C PRO A 273 -2.01 -14.52 7.37
N SER A 274 -3.17 -14.93 7.88
CA SER A 274 -4.15 -14.00 8.44
C SER A 274 -3.56 -13.26 9.64
N PHE A 275 -3.95 -12.00 9.79
CA PHE A 275 -3.51 -11.19 10.92
C PHE A 275 -4.11 -11.69 12.23
N SER A 276 -3.43 -11.41 13.35
CA SER A 276 -4.04 -11.61 14.67
C SER A 276 -5.27 -10.71 14.83
N SER A 277 -6.28 -11.15 15.59
CA SER A 277 -7.49 -10.35 15.85
C SER A 277 -7.16 -8.94 16.37
N SER A 278 -6.16 -8.83 17.26
CA SER A 278 -5.67 -7.54 17.75
C SER A 278 -5.10 -6.66 16.63
N THR A 279 -4.31 -7.23 15.72
CA THR A 279 -3.77 -6.49 14.56
C THR A 279 -4.88 -6.06 13.60
N SER A 280 -5.85 -6.92 13.31
CA SER A 280 -6.95 -6.60 12.38
C SER A 280 -7.84 -5.47 12.88
N GLU A 281 -7.98 -5.29 14.19
CA GLU A 281 -8.76 -4.20 14.78
C GLU A 281 -7.97 -2.87 14.80
N HIS A 282 -6.68 -2.92 15.18
CA HIS A 282 -5.89 -1.71 15.39
C HIS A 282 -5.29 -1.15 14.09
N ALA A 283 -4.97 -2.00 13.10
CA ALA A 283 -4.30 -1.58 11.88
C ALA A 283 -5.15 -0.63 11.01
N PRO A 284 -6.46 -0.87 10.78
CA PRO A 284 -7.29 0.05 10.02
C PRO A 284 -7.46 1.41 10.71
N ALA A 285 -7.58 1.43 12.05
CA ALA A 285 -7.63 2.65 12.85
C ALA A 285 -6.29 3.42 12.77
N ALA A 286 -5.16 2.73 12.82
CA ALA A 286 -3.85 3.36 12.67
C ALA A 286 -3.61 3.93 11.27
N LEU A 287 -4.10 3.23 10.23
CA LEU A 287 -4.07 3.72 8.86
C LEU A 287 -4.96 4.95 8.69
N ALA A 288 -6.15 4.97 9.28
CA ALA A 288 -7.03 6.13 9.27
C ALA A 288 -6.34 7.38 9.85
N ASP A 289 -5.71 7.25 11.02
CA ASP A 289 -4.98 8.36 11.65
C ASP A 289 -3.77 8.82 10.82
N LEU A 290 -3.06 7.89 10.18
CA LEU A 290 -1.99 8.23 9.23
C LEU A 290 -2.53 9.09 8.09
N ILE A 291 -3.66 8.70 7.50
CA ILE A 291 -4.25 9.46 6.39
C ILE A 291 -4.80 10.81 6.87
N LEU A 292 -5.43 10.88 8.05
CA LEU A 292 -5.92 12.13 8.62
C LEU A 292 -4.79 13.12 8.94
N THR A 293 -3.64 12.63 9.41
CA THR A 293 -2.47 13.47 9.69
C THR A 293 -1.82 13.97 8.40
N VAL A 294 -1.74 13.11 7.39
CA VAL A 294 -1.09 13.42 6.11
C VAL A 294 -1.95 14.31 5.21
N PHE A 295 -3.26 14.05 5.14
CA PHE A 295 -4.27 14.81 4.38
C PHE A 295 -5.09 15.75 5.28
N SER A 296 -4.51 16.25 6.36
CA SER A 296 -5.19 17.17 7.26
C SER A 296 -5.62 18.45 6.54
N LYS A 297 -6.61 19.18 7.09
CA LYS A 297 -7.02 20.50 6.56
C LYS A 297 -5.89 21.54 6.64
N ASN A 298 -4.92 21.34 7.54
CA ASN A 298 -3.78 22.21 7.70
C ASN A 298 -2.74 21.95 6.61
N PRO A 299 -1.95 22.98 6.20
CA PRO A 299 -0.87 22.79 5.24
C PRO A 299 0.15 21.77 5.75
N THR A 300 0.08 20.53 5.24
CA THR A 300 1.15 19.54 5.35
C THR A 300 2.11 19.71 4.17
N PRO A 301 3.39 19.35 4.32
CA PRO A 301 4.36 19.37 3.24
C PRO A 301 4.16 18.23 2.22
N LEU A 302 3.11 17.41 2.38
CA LEU A 302 2.86 16.25 1.54
C LEU A 302 2.72 16.66 0.08
N THR A 303 3.48 16.00 -0.79
CA THR A 303 3.37 16.09 -2.25
C THR A 303 2.71 14.84 -2.82
N LYS A 304 3.02 13.66 -2.26
CA LYS A 304 2.53 12.38 -2.78
C LYS A 304 2.35 11.31 -1.70
N PHE A 305 1.20 10.68 -1.72
CA PHE A 305 0.93 9.44 -1.01
C PHE A 305 0.78 8.30 -2.02
N THR A 306 1.34 7.13 -1.74
CA THR A 306 1.20 5.94 -2.58
C THR A 306 1.00 4.73 -1.69
N ALA A 307 -0.10 4.01 -1.88
CA ALA A 307 -0.36 2.72 -1.25
C ALA A 307 -0.30 1.60 -2.31
N ARG A 308 0.44 0.55 -2.02
CA ARG A 308 0.53 -0.69 -2.79
C ARG A 308 0.10 -1.85 -1.91
N ILE A 309 -1.12 -2.33 -2.11
CA ILE A 309 -1.71 -3.35 -1.25
C ILE A 309 -2.06 -4.56 -2.09
N LEU A 310 -1.59 -5.73 -1.65
CA LEU A 310 -1.89 -7.01 -2.25
C LEU A 310 -3.02 -7.72 -1.50
N PHE A 311 -4.01 -8.19 -2.23
CA PHE A 311 -5.09 -9.03 -1.72
C PHE A 311 -4.87 -10.46 -2.23
N PRO A 312 -4.28 -11.37 -1.44
CA PRO A 312 -3.85 -12.68 -1.91
C PRO A 312 -5.03 -13.63 -2.12
N GLY A 313 -5.08 -14.30 -3.28
CA GLY A 313 -6.09 -15.31 -3.62
C GLY A 313 -6.96 -15.00 -4.85
N GLU A 314 -7.53 -16.04 -5.46
CA GLU A 314 -8.15 -15.98 -6.80
C GLU A 314 -9.45 -15.15 -6.89
N ASN A 315 -10.13 -14.88 -5.76
CA ASN A 315 -11.43 -14.16 -5.72
C ASN A 315 -11.44 -12.98 -4.74
N THR A 316 -10.30 -12.35 -4.50
CA THR A 316 -10.21 -11.27 -3.50
C THR A 316 -10.64 -9.88 -3.98
N TYR A 317 -11.05 -9.74 -5.25
CA TYR A 317 -11.52 -8.45 -5.76
C TYR A 317 -12.72 -7.91 -4.97
N GLY A 318 -13.62 -8.80 -4.54
CA GLY A 318 -14.75 -8.42 -3.68
C GLY A 318 -14.29 -7.80 -2.37
N SER A 319 -13.26 -8.37 -1.74
CA SER A 319 -12.68 -7.88 -0.48
C SER A 319 -12.00 -6.52 -0.60
N VAL A 320 -11.60 -6.09 -1.80
CA VAL A 320 -11.02 -4.75 -2.01
C VAL A 320 -12.03 -3.65 -1.64
N TRP A 321 -13.32 -3.87 -1.92
CA TRP A 321 -14.37 -2.86 -1.84
C TRP A 321 -15.53 -3.22 -0.90
N GLY A 322 -15.79 -4.50 -0.70
CA GLY A 322 -16.93 -5.00 0.06
C GLY A 322 -16.62 -5.25 1.54
N ASP A 323 -15.35 -5.21 1.93
CA ASP A 323 -14.95 -5.33 3.33
C ASP A 323 -14.79 -3.93 3.94
N ASP A 324 -15.52 -3.66 5.02
CA ASP A 324 -15.44 -2.40 5.76
C ASP A 324 -14.04 -2.16 6.31
N ASN A 325 -13.33 -3.22 6.69
CA ASN A 325 -11.96 -3.16 7.21
C ASN A 325 -10.88 -3.13 6.12
N SER A 326 -11.28 -3.09 4.84
CA SER A 326 -10.34 -2.98 3.73
C SER A 326 -9.49 -1.72 3.87
N PRO A 327 -8.15 -1.78 3.72
CA PRO A 327 -7.31 -0.60 3.84
C PRO A 327 -7.67 0.49 2.82
N VAL A 328 -8.28 0.11 1.69
CA VAL A 328 -8.71 1.04 0.63
C VAL A 328 -9.87 1.90 1.09
N THR A 329 -10.87 1.29 1.73
CA THR A 329 -12.05 2.01 2.24
C THR A 329 -11.60 2.98 3.32
N HIS A 330 -10.71 2.55 4.21
CA HIS A 330 -10.10 3.42 5.23
C HIS A 330 -9.29 4.58 4.64
N ILE A 331 -8.49 4.36 3.59
CA ILE A 331 -7.77 5.45 2.92
C ILE A 331 -8.76 6.42 2.30
N LEU A 332 -9.68 5.94 1.47
CA LEU A 332 -10.61 6.79 0.72
C LEU A 332 -11.60 7.56 1.63
N ARG A 333 -11.98 6.99 2.77
CA ARG A 333 -12.90 7.63 3.73
C ARG A 333 -12.23 8.76 4.51
N ASN A 334 -10.94 8.63 4.83
CA ASN A 334 -10.22 9.58 5.69
C ASN A 334 -9.48 10.67 4.92
N MET A 335 -9.44 10.60 3.59
CA MET A 335 -8.90 11.67 2.76
C MET A 335 -9.86 12.86 2.65
N SER A 336 -9.37 14.05 2.99
CA SER A 336 -10.15 15.30 2.92
C SER A 336 -10.35 15.84 1.49
N GLY A 337 -9.56 15.39 0.52
CA GLY A 337 -9.55 15.84 -0.86
C GLY A 337 -8.31 15.36 -1.60
N GLY A 338 -8.20 15.67 -2.89
CA GLY A 338 -7.04 15.29 -3.70
C GLY A 338 -7.37 14.63 -5.03
N LYS A 339 -6.33 14.51 -5.87
CA LYS A 339 -6.36 13.67 -7.07
C LYS A 339 -5.86 12.29 -6.69
N ILE A 340 -6.75 11.32 -6.82
CA ILE A 340 -6.58 9.93 -6.43
C ILE A 340 -6.62 9.10 -7.70
N ASP A 341 -5.48 8.54 -8.06
CA ASP A 341 -5.35 7.64 -9.21
C ASP A 341 -5.18 6.21 -8.69
N MET A 342 -6.07 5.31 -9.11
CA MET A 342 -6.10 3.92 -8.68
C MET A 342 -5.87 3.00 -9.88
N LYS A 343 -4.97 2.03 -9.71
CA LYS A 343 -4.71 0.95 -10.68
C LYS A 343 -4.96 -0.38 -9.97
N VAL A 344 -6.00 -1.08 -10.39
CA VAL A 344 -6.36 -2.41 -9.89
C VAL A 344 -5.84 -3.45 -10.87
N LEU A 345 -4.94 -4.30 -10.38
CA LEU A 345 -4.30 -5.39 -11.11
C LEU A 345 -4.97 -6.70 -10.70
N ARG A 346 -5.70 -7.36 -11.60
CA ARG A 346 -6.34 -8.66 -11.30
C ARG A 346 -5.55 -9.81 -11.90
N GLY A 347 -5.10 -10.75 -11.08
CA GLY A 347 -4.38 -11.94 -11.54
C GLY A 347 -4.81 -13.20 -10.78
N ALA A 348 -4.30 -14.35 -11.21
CA ALA A 348 -4.60 -15.63 -10.57
C ALA A 348 -4.06 -15.71 -9.13
N LEU A 349 -2.89 -15.11 -8.84
CA LEU A 349 -2.34 -15.13 -7.48
C LEU A 349 -3.03 -14.16 -6.51
N GLY A 350 -3.84 -13.22 -7.01
CA GLY A 350 -4.42 -12.17 -6.19
C GLY A 350 -4.80 -10.91 -6.97
N THR A 351 -5.36 -9.96 -6.22
CA THR A 351 -5.64 -8.62 -6.70
C THR A 351 -4.63 -7.65 -6.11
N GLY A 352 -3.88 -6.94 -6.95
CA GLY A 352 -2.97 -5.88 -6.54
C GLY A 352 -3.66 -4.53 -6.68
N LEU A 353 -3.53 -3.66 -5.69
CA LEU A 353 -4.02 -2.30 -5.76
C LEU A 353 -2.86 -1.32 -5.63
N ARG A 354 -2.71 -0.43 -6.61
CA ARG A 354 -1.87 0.75 -6.50
C ARG A 354 -2.77 1.98 -6.43
N LEU A 355 -2.78 2.66 -5.29
CA LEU A 355 -3.44 3.94 -5.08
C LEU A 355 -2.36 5.01 -4.97
N THR A 356 -2.43 6.04 -5.81
CA THR A 356 -1.57 7.22 -5.72
C THR A 356 -2.43 8.44 -5.49
N ALA A 357 -2.18 9.17 -4.42
CA ALA A 357 -2.93 10.37 -4.06
C ALA A 357 -2.02 11.58 -3.97
N ARG A 358 -2.48 12.69 -4.56
CA ARG A 358 -1.86 14.01 -4.45
C ARG A 358 -2.85 14.97 -3.78
N PRO A 359 -2.43 15.71 -2.73
CA PRO A 359 -3.33 16.56 -1.99
C PRO A 359 -3.82 17.72 -2.86
N LYS A 360 -5.14 17.98 -2.79
CA LYS A 360 -5.81 19.13 -3.40
C LYS A 360 -6.96 19.49 -2.47
N ARG A 361 -6.98 20.75 -2.00
CA ARG A 361 -7.84 21.16 -0.87
C ARG A 361 -9.32 21.19 -1.22
N ASP A 362 -9.65 21.62 -2.43
CA ASP A 362 -11.02 22.02 -2.74
C ASP A 362 -11.79 21.01 -3.58
N THR A 363 -11.09 20.05 -4.20
CA THR A 363 -11.74 19.07 -5.08
C THR A 363 -11.16 17.68 -4.89
N ARG A 364 -12.04 16.69 -4.92
CA ARG A 364 -11.68 15.28 -4.96
C ARG A 364 -11.89 14.75 -6.37
N ILE A 365 -10.83 14.25 -6.99
CA ILE A 365 -10.87 13.64 -8.32
C ILE A 365 -10.40 12.20 -8.14
N VAL A 366 -11.24 11.23 -8.51
CA VAL A 366 -10.90 9.80 -8.40
C VAL A 366 -10.88 9.22 -9.81
N SER A 367 -9.74 8.67 -10.21
CA SER A 367 -9.58 7.88 -11.42
C SER A 367 -9.31 6.43 -11.03
N THR A 368 -9.96 5.47 -11.68
CA THR A 368 -9.71 4.05 -11.45
C THR A 368 -9.51 3.36 -12.80
N SER A 369 -8.46 2.56 -12.88
CA SER A 369 -8.12 1.75 -14.05
C SER A 369 -8.01 0.29 -13.63
N TRP A 370 -8.55 -0.60 -14.47
CA TRP A 370 -8.47 -2.05 -14.28
C TRP A 370 -7.51 -2.62 -15.31
N VAL A 371 -6.50 -3.34 -14.84
CA VAL A 371 -5.47 -3.95 -15.68
C VAL A 371 -5.38 -5.43 -15.35
N ASN A 372 -5.19 -6.23 -16.39
CA ASN A 372 -4.97 -7.66 -16.23
C ASN A 372 -3.55 -7.90 -15.72
N TRP A 373 -3.41 -8.53 -14.55
CA TRP A 373 -2.12 -8.76 -13.91
C TRP A 373 -1.49 -10.03 -14.48
N LYS A 374 -0.80 -9.85 -15.59
CA LYS A 374 -0.09 -10.91 -16.29
C LYS A 374 1.38 -10.58 -16.41
N LYS A 375 2.23 -11.59 -16.34
CA LYS A 375 3.61 -11.48 -16.81
C LYS A 375 3.54 -11.44 -18.34
N GLY A 376 4.38 -10.63 -18.98
CA GLY A 376 4.47 -10.59 -20.44
C GLY A 376 4.77 -11.96 -21.04
N LEU A 377 4.81 -12.04 -22.37
CA LEU A 377 5.15 -13.28 -23.06
C LEU A 377 6.57 -13.73 -22.67
N VAL A 378 6.69 -14.95 -22.15
CA VAL A 378 7.98 -15.57 -21.81
C VAL A 378 8.31 -16.62 -22.87
N PRO A 379 9.56 -16.68 -23.37
CA PRO A 379 9.95 -17.72 -24.32
C PRO A 379 9.94 -19.10 -23.63
N ARG A 380 9.21 -20.05 -24.22
CA ARG A 380 9.16 -21.44 -23.76
C ARG A 380 10.24 -22.26 -24.48
N GLY A 381 11.28 -22.64 -23.73
CA GLY A 381 12.32 -23.58 -24.15
C GLY A 381 13.60 -22.93 -24.72
N ARG A 382 14.68 -23.73 -24.84
CA ARG A 382 16.01 -23.31 -25.35
C ARG A 382 16.03 -22.90 -26.83
N ARG A 383 14.94 -23.07 -27.59
CA ARG A 383 14.79 -22.66 -28.99
C ARG A 383 13.54 -21.78 -29.10
N GLY A 384 13.75 -20.47 -29.17
CA GLY A 384 12.78 -19.41 -28.87
C GLY A 384 11.66 -19.16 -29.88
N ASN A 385 10.91 -20.19 -30.30
CA ASN A 385 9.82 -20.03 -31.26
C ASN A 385 8.41 -20.11 -30.64
N ASN A 386 8.28 -20.56 -29.39
CA ASN A 386 6.99 -20.61 -28.69
C ASN A 386 6.98 -19.62 -27.53
N TRP A 387 6.13 -18.61 -27.63
CA TRP A 387 5.86 -17.67 -26.55
C TRP A 387 4.68 -18.17 -25.74
N VAL A 388 4.85 -18.30 -24.42
CA VAL A 388 3.75 -18.66 -23.53
C VAL A 388 3.54 -17.52 -22.54
N GLU A 389 2.28 -17.26 -22.21
CA GLU A 389 1.95 -16.30 -21.15
C GLU A 389 2.69 -16.71 -19.87
N GLY A 390 3.53 -15.81 -19.37
CA GLY A 390 4.22 -16.03 -18.11
C GLY A 390 3.19 -16.07 -16.98
N LYS A 391 3.25 -17.12 -16.15
CA LYS A 391 2.50 -17.13 -14.89
C LYS A 391 3.18 -16.16 -13.92
N LEU A 392 2.37 -15.38 -13.20
CA LEU A 392 2.85 -14.51 -12.13
C LEU A 392 3.51 -15.39 -11.05
N GLY A 393 4.69 -15.01 -10.58
CA GLY A 393 5.39 -15.64 -9.46
C GLY A 393 5.33 -14.81 -8.19
N THR A 394 5.85 -15.34 -7.08
CA THR A 394 5.99 -14.62 -5.80
C THR A 394 6.95 -13.44 -5.90
N GLU A 395 8.00 -13.55 -6.71
CA GLU A 395 8.95 -12.45 -6.99
C GLU A 395 8.29 -11.27 -7.71
N ASP A 396 7.31 -11.54 -8.57
CA ASP A 396 6.56 -10.50 -9.28
C ASP A 396 5.62 -9.74 -8.31
N LEU A 397 5.13 -10.43 -7.25
CA LEU A 397 4.37 -9.81 -6.16
C LEU A 397 5.26 -8.89 -5.31
N ASP A 398 6.47 -9.33 -4.97
CA ASP A 398 7.45 -8.50 -4.25
C ASP A 398 7.86 -7.28 -5.08
N THR A 399 8.10 -7.47 -6.38
CA THR A 399 8.43 -6.37 -7.32
C THR A 399 7.32 -5.32 -7.37
N PHE A 400 6.06 -5.76 -7.28
CA PHE A 400 4.91 -4.87 -7.18
C PHE A 400 4.92 -4.08 -5.87
N LEU A 401 5.16 -4.73 -4.72
CA LEU A 401 5.13 -4.09 -3.41
C LEU A 401 6.29 -3.09 -3.22
N VAL A 402 7.51 -3.48 -3.63
CA VAL A 402 8.71 -2.63 -3.57
C VAL A 402 8.61 -1.43 -4.53
N GLY A 403 7.81 -1.55 -5.58
CA GLY A 403 7.46 -0.44 -6.45
C GLY A 403 8.26 -0.33 -7.74
N ASP A 404 9.03 -1.35 -8.06
CA ASP A 404 9.78 -1.47 -9.31
C ASP A 404 8.83 -1.93 -10.46
N TRP A 405 7.64 -2.42 -10.14
CA TRP A 405 6.62 -2.78 -11.15
C TRP A 405 5.85 -1.56 -11.66
N ASN A 406 6.24 -1.04 -12.82
CA ASN A 406 5.49 0.04 -13.47
C ASN A 406 4.25 -0.44 -14.24
N GLY A 407 4.13 -1.76 -14.50
CA GLY A 407 3.03 -2.38 -15.22
C GLY A 407 2.91 -1.85 -16.65
N ALA A 408 3.35 -2.66 -17.62
CA ALA A 408 3.12 -2.44 -19.04
C ALA A 408 1.63 -2.23 -19.35
#